data_AF-A0A1Y4U610-F1
#
_entry.id   AF-A0A1Y4U610-F1
#
_cell.length_a   1.000
_cell.length_b   1.000
_cell.length_c   1.000
_cell.angle_alpha   90.00
_cell.angle_beta   90.00
_cell.angle_gamma   90.00
#
_symmetry.space_group_name_H-M   'P 1'
#
loop_
_entity.id
_entity.type
_entity.pdbx_description
1 polymer ?
#
loop_
_entity_poly.entity_id
_entity_poly.type
_entity_poly.pdbx_seq_one_letter_code
_entity_poly.pdbx_strand_id
1 'polypeptide(L)'
;MAKTTLKFKDSVADFERIMGDIAARRFAGIYLLMGEESYFIDRIADRLAASILDEAARAFNQITVYGRDSDAGQIVNLCRQMPMMGQYEVVIVKEAQQLKGIDRLSLYT
;
A
#
# COMPACT_ATOMS: atom_id res chain seq x y z
N MET A 1 -20.92 -7.12 -19.05
CA MET A 1 -20.02 -7.62 -17.98
C MET A 1 -18.76 -8.15 -18.63
N ALA A 2 -17.74 -7.32 -18.81
CA ALA A 2 -16.45 -7.78 -19.30
C ALA A 2 -15.70 -8.40 -18.12
N LYS A 3 -15.63 -9.74 -18.08
CA LYS A 3 -14.65 -10.41 -17.22
C LYS A 3 -13.28 -10.14 -17.84
N THR A 4 -12.59 -9.12 -17.36
CA THR A 4 -11.18 -8.90 -17.70
C THR A 4 -10.41 -10.05 -17.06
N THR A 5 -10.10 -11.07 -17.86
CA THR A 5 -9.14 -12.11 -17.49
C THR A 5 -7.77 -11.44 -17.44
N LEU A 6 -7.38 -10.92 -16.28
CA LEU A 6 -6.00 -10.53 -16.01
C LEU A 6 -5.12 -11.73 -16.33
N LYS A 7 -4.23 -11.61 -17.33
CA LYS A 7 -3.32 -12.70 -17.67
C LYS A 7 -2.14 -12.60 -16.71
N PHE A 8 -1.66 -13.73 -16.19
CA PHE A 8 -0.47 -13.81 -15.34
C PHE A 8 0.76 -13.03 -15.87
N LYS A 9 0.90 -12.92 -17.19
CA LYS A 9 1.96 -12.12 -17.82
C LYS A 9 1.86 -10.62 -17.50
N ASP A 10 0.64 -10.11 -17.34
CA ASP A 10 0.37 -8.71 -17.02
C ASP A 10 0.71 -8.43 -15.54
N SER A 11 0.40 -9.34 -14.62
CA SER A 11 0.76 -9.20 -13.20
C SER A 11 2.28 -9.22 -12.97
N VAL A 12 3.03 -10.03 -13.71
CA VAL A 12 4.50 -10.01 -13.70
C VAL A 12 5.05 -8.67 -14.20
N ALA A 13 4.52 -8.16 -15.31
CA ALA A 13 4.98 -6.89 -15.88
C ALA A 13 4.71 -5.70 -14.94
N ASP A 14 3.53 -5.66 -14.31
CA ASP A 14 3.20 -4.63 -13.32
C ASP A 14 4.06 -4.73 -12.07
N PHE A 15 4.32 -5.96 -11.58
CA PHE A 15 5.23 -6.19 -10.47
C PHE A 15 6.63 -5.66 -10.78
N GLU A 16 7.21 -6.03 -11.92
CA GLU A 16 8.54 -5.57 -12.33
C GLU A 16 8.60 -4.05 -12.47
N ARG A 17 7.55 -3.44 -13.05
CA ARG A 17 7.44 -1.99 -13.19
C ARG A 17 7.45 -1.30 -11.82
N ILE A 18 6.59 -1.72 -10.89
CA ILE A 18 6.51 -1.15 -9.55
C ILE A 18 7.82 -1.33 -8.79
N MET A 19 8.44 -2.52 -8.89
CA MET A 19 9.74 -2.78 -8.26
C MET A 19 10.86 -1.91 -8.82
N GLY A 20 10.85 -1.64 -10.13
CA GLY A 20 11.76 -0.70 -10.79
C GLY A 20 11.56 0.74 -10.31
N ASP A 21 10.31 1.18 -10.15
CA ASP A 21 9.99 2.51 -9.60
C ASP A 21 10.46 2.64 -8.15
N ILE A 22 10.25 1.62 -7.31
CA ILE A 22 10.75 1.57 -5.93
C ILE A 22 12.28 1.65 -5.89
N ALA A 23 12.98 0.88 -6.74
CA ALA A 23 14.44 0.90 -6.82
C ALA A 23 14.97 2.28 -7.23
N ALA A 24 14.26 2.97 -8.11
CA ALA A 24 14.58 4.34 -8.52
C ALA A 24 14.09 5.42 -7.53
N ARG A 25 13.56 5.03 -6.36
CA ARG A 25 12.96 5.92 -5.35
C ARG A 25 11.85 6.83 -5.91
N ARG A 26 11.13 6.37 -6.93
CA ARG A 26 9.93 7.03 -7.47
C ARG A 26 8.70 6.44 -6.79
N PHE A 27 8.26 7.11 -5.74
CA PHE A 27 7.11 6.67 -4.95
C PHE A 27 5.85 7.44 -5.34
N ALA A 28 4.73 6.71 -5.47
CA ALA A 28 3.40 7.29 -5.45
C ALA A 28 2.95 7.50 -3.99
N GLY A 29 2.07 8.48 -3.76
CA GLY A 29 1.51 8.70 -2.43
C GLY A 29 0.54 7.61 -1.98
N ILE A 30 -0.06 6.87 -2.92
CA ILE A 30 -1.04 5.82 -2.67
C ILE A 30 -0.78 4.65 -3.62
N TYR A 31 -0.84 3.43 -3.09
CA TYR A 31 -0.77 2.19 -3.85
C TYR A 31 -1.99 1.31 -3.53
N LEU A 32 -2.75 0.93 -4.54
CA LEU A 32 -3.75 -0.12 -4.43
C LEU A 32 -3.18 -1.42 -4.99
N LEU A 33 -2.81 -2.35 -4.10
CA LEU A 33 -2.24 -3.64 -4.46
C LEU A 33 -3.33 -4.70 -4.40
N MET A 34 -3.73 -5.22 -5.57
CA MET A 34 -4.78 -6.22 -5.72
C MET A 34 -4.37 -7.19 -6.81
N GLY A 35 -4.69 -8.46 -6.63
CA GLY A 35 -4.37 -9.51 -7.59
C GLY A 35 -4.60 -10.88 -6.99
N GLU A 36 -4.46 -11.91 -7.84
CA GLU A 36 -4.56 -13.31 -7.41
C GLU A 36 -3.23 -13.78 -6.78
N GLU A 37 -2.11 -13.16 -7.16
CA GLU A 37 -0.78 -13.49 -6.66
C GLU A 37 -0.42 -12.69 -5.40
N SER A 38 -0.80 -13.21 -4.23
CA SER A 38 -0.49 -12.60 -2.92
C SER A 38 1.01 -12.32 -2.71
N TYR A 39 1.88 -13.19 -3.24
CA TYR A 39 3.33 -13.00 -3.17
C TYR A 39 3.78 -11.65 -3.75
N PHE A 40 3.23 -11.21 -4.89
CA PHE A 40 3.60 -9.92 -5.47
C PHE A 40 3.15 -8.75 -4.59
N ILE A 41 1.95 -8.85 -4.02
CA ILE A 41 1.39 -7.84 -3.12
C ILE A 41 2.29 -7.69 -1.88
N ASP A 42 2.59 -8.79 -1.20
CA ASP A 42 3.42 -8.79 0.01
C ASP A 42 4.82 -8.26 -0.29
N ARG A 43 5.44 -8.71 -1.40
CA ARG A 43 6.78 -8.26 -1.79
C ARG A 43 6.84 -6.77 -2.13
N ILE A 44 5.83 -6.23 -2.81
CA ILE A 44 5.76 -4.79 -3.10
C ILE A 44 5.59 -4.01 -1.79
N ALA A 45 4.66 -4.42 -0.92
CA ALA A 45 4.37 -3.74 0.34
C ALA A 45 5.61 -3.69 1.25
N ASP A 46 6.27 -4.83 1.44
CA ASP A 46 7.50 -4.92 2.23
C ASP A 46 8.62 -4.08 1.63
N ARG A 47 8.77 -4.11 0.29
CA ARG A 47 9.82 -3.36 -0.39
C ARG A 47 9.58 -1.85 -0.29
N LEU A 48 8.35 -1.39 -0.42
CA LEU A 48 7.98 0.02 -0.21
C LEU A 48 8.34 0.46 1.22
N ALA A 49 7.84 -0.26 2.23
CA ALA A 49 8.09 0.07 3.63
C ALA A 49 9.59 0.14 3.95
N ALA A 50 10.37 -0.85 3.51
CA ALA A 50 11.81 -0.89 3.73
C ALA A 50 12.63 0.12 2.89
N SER A 51 12.06 0.69 1.82
CA SER A 51 12.75 1.68 0.98
C SER A 51 12.42 3.12 1.38
N ILE A 52 11.22 3.33 1.95
CA ILE A 52 10.73 4.61 2.46
C ILE A 52 11.24 4.87 3.87
N LEU A 53 11.16 3.85 4.74
CA LEU A 53 11.56 3.92 6.15
C LEU A 53 12.81 3.09 6.37
N ASP A 54 13.79 3.67 7.06
CA ASP A 54 14.90 2.89 7.60
C ASP A 54 14.42 1.98 8.75
N GLU A 55 15.29 1.06 9.15
CA GLU A 55 14.95 0.04 10.14
C GLU A 55 14.45 0.62 11.47
N ALA A 56 15.06 1.73 11.93
CA ALA A 56 14.69 2.39 13.17
C ALA A 56 13.34 3.10 13.05
N ALA A 57 13.11 3.82 11.94
CA ALA A 57 11.89 4.56 11.68
C ALA A 57 10.68 3.64 11.51
N ARG A 58 10.84 2.42 10.98
CA ARG A 58 9.72 1.46 10.83
C ARG A 58 9.03 1.13 12.14
N ALA A 59 9.75 1.08 13.26
CA ALA A 59 9.15 0.74 14.55
C ALA A 59 8.13 1.79 15.03
N PHE A 60 8.22 3.03 14.53
CA PHE A 60 7.40 4.16 14.99
C PHE A 60 6.50 4.74 13.90
N ASN A 61 6.93 4.69 12.63
CA ASN A 61 6.23 5.32 11.51
C ASN A 61 5.66 4.31 10.50
N GLN A 62 5.71 3.01 10.78
CA GLN A 62 4.99 2.01 10.00
C GLN A 62 3.76 1.55 10.78
N ILE A 63 2.58 1.84 10.25
CA ILE A 63 1.31 1.46 10.87
C ILE A 63 0.68 0.39 10.01
N THR A 64 0.43 -0.79 10.58
CA THR A 64 -0.28 -1.87 9.89
C THR A 64 -1.62 -2.08 10.54
N VAL A 65 -2.69 -1.99 9.75
CA VAL A 65 -4.07 -2.22 10.18
C VAL A 65 -4.76 -3.26 9.30
N TYR A 66 -5.83 -3.86 9.80
CA TYR A 66 -6.64 -4.81 9.04
C TYR A 66 -7.97 -4.16 8.65
N GLY A 67 -8.32 -4.24 7.37
CA GLY A 67 -9.52 -3.59 6.81
C GLY A 67 -10.80 -3.97 7.55
N ARG A 68 -10.93 -5.24 7.97
CA ARG A 68 -12.09 -5.73 8.73
C ARG A 68 -12.38 -4.93 10.01
N ASP A 69 -11.31 -4.46 10.65
CA ASP A 69 -11.35 -3.83 11.96
C ASP A 69 -11.13 -2.30 11.86
N SER A 70 -11.23 -1.73 10.65
CA SER A 70 -10.98 -0.31 10.38
C SER A 70 -12.02 0.30 9.43
N ASP A 71 -12.06 1.63 9.37
CA ASP A 71 -12.86 2.38 8.41
C ASP A 71 -12.03 3.45 7.69
N ALA A 72 -12.55 3.95 6.57
CA ALA A 72 -11.84 4.95 5.76
C ALA A 72 -11.51 6.25 6.51
N GLY A 73 -12.35 6.67 7.46
CA GLY A 73 -12.07 7.85 8.30
C GLY A 73 -10.86 7.63 9.20
N GLN A 74 -10.77 6.44 9.81
CA GLN A 74 -9.59 6.03 10.58
C GLN A 74 -8.33 6.02 9.71
N ILE A 75 -8.37 5.46 8.50
CA ILE A 75 -7.20 5.44 7.60
C ILE A 75 -6.75 6.85 7.25
N VAL A 76 -7.69 7.74 6.89
CA VAL A 76 -7.37 9.14 6.58
C VAL A 76 -6.75 9.85 7.78
N ASN A 77 -7.24 9.57 8.99
CA ASN A 77 -6.69 10.16 10.21
C ASN A 77 -5.26 9.68 10.48
N LEU A 78 -4.96 8.40 10.27
CA LEU A 78 -3.60 7.87 10.37
C LEU A 78 -2.69 8.58 9.38
N CYS A 79 -3.04 8.62 8.09
CA CYS A 79 -2.23 9.30 7.06
C CYS A 79 -2.03 10.82 7.28
N ARG A 80 -2.79 11.46 8.18
CA ARG A 80 -2.63 12.87 8.56
C ARG A 80 -1.70 13.09 9.75
N GLN A 81 -1.30 12.02 10.44
CA GLN A 81 -0.36 12.10 11.55
C GLN A 81 1.01 12.50 11.03
N MET A 82 1.73 13.31 11.82
CA MET A 82 3.11 13.63 11.50
C MET A 82 4.00 12.46 11.93
N PRO A 83 4.98 12.07 11.11
CA PRO A 83 5.94 11.03 11.50
C PRO A 83 6.62 11.40 12.81
N MET A 84 6.76 10.42 13.70
CA MET A 84 7.53 10.58 14.94
C MET A 84 9.02 10.75 14.65
N MET A 85 9.51 10.12 13.58
CA MET A 85 10.90 10.21 13.12
C MET A 85 10.98 10.27 11.60
N GLY A 86 11.97 10.96 11.04
CA GLY A 86 12.16 11.02 9.59
C GLY A 86 11.09 11.86 8.88
N GLN A 87 10.91 11.60 7.59
CA GLN A 87 10.07 12.42 6.71
C GLN A 87 8.74 11.79 6.32
N TYR A 88 8.58 10.48 6.52
CA TYR A 88 7.45 9.72 6.00
C TYR A 88 6.84 8.82 7.06
N GLU A 89 5.54 8.60 6.91
CA GLU A 89 4.79 7.55 7.59
C GLU A 89 4.24 6.60 6.53
N VAL A 90 4.26 5.29 6.81
CA VAL A 90 3.75 4.26 5.91
C VAL A 90 2.60 3.54 6.58
N VAL A 91 1.39 3.75 6.06
CA VAL A 91 0.17 3.07 6.52
C VAL A 91 -0.12 1.90 5.57
N ILE A 92 -0.09 0.68 6.10
CA ILE A 92 -0.40 -0.56 5.37
C ILE A 92 -1.75 -1.07 5.83
N VAL A 93 -2.73 -1.13 4.91
CA VAL A 93 -4.05 -1.70 5.17
C VAL A 93 -4.13 -3.10 4.58
N LYS A 94 -4.02 -4.12 5.43
CA LYS A 94 -4.18 -5.53 5.02
C LYS A 94 -5.65 -5.87 4.85
N GLU A 95 -5.97 -6.75 3.90
CA GLU A 95 -7.35 -7.14 3.59
C GLU A 95 -8.26 -5.93 3.34
N ALA A 96 -7.75 -4.94 2.59
CA ALA A 96 -8.41 -3.65 2.37
C ALA A 96 -9.81 -3.77 1.76
N GLN A 97 -10.10 -4.85 1.02
CA GLN A 97 -11.44 -5.14 0.50
C GLN A 97 -12.52 -5.27 1.60
N GLN A 98 -12.12 -5.51 2.85
CA GLN A 98 -13.03 -5.57 4.01
C GLN A 98 -13.17 -4.22 4.74
N LEU A 99 -12.47 -3.17 4.26
CA LEU A 99 -12.49 -1.84 4.87
C LEU A 99 -13.86 -1.18 4.73
N LYS A 100 -14.40 -0.71 5.86
CA LYS A 100 -15.68 -0.01 5.88
C LYS A 100 -15.54 1.36 5.19
N GLY A 101 -16.36 1.58 4.15
CA GLY A 101 -16.39 2.85 3.42
C GLY A 101 -15.17 3.08 2.53
N ILE A 102 -14.54 2.03 1.99
CA ILE A 102 -13.37 2.12 1.09
C ILE A 102 -13.61 3.08 -0.09
N ASP A 103 -14.84 3.19 -0.57
CA ASP A 103 -15.28 4.12 -1.62
C ASP A 103 -14.94 5.59 -1.30
N ARG A 104 -14.93 5.96 -0.02
CA ARG A 104 -14.58 7.32 0.43
C ARG A 104 -13.11 7.67 0.19
N LEU A 105 -12.24 6.67 0.01
CA LEU A 105 -10.83 6.89 -0.32
C LEU A 105 -10.61 7.29 -1.78
N SER A 106 -11.63 7.14 -2.64
CA SER A 106 -11.55 7.56 -4.06
C SER A 106 -11.29 9.06 -4.24
N LEU A 107 -11.54 9.88 -3.21
CA LEU A 107 -11.24 11.32 -3.23
C LEU A 107 -9.74 11.65 -3.23
N TYR A 108 -8.87 10.65 -3.04
CA TYR A 108 -7.43 10.83 -2.89
C TYR A 108 -6.58 10.15 -3.99
N THR A 109 -7.21 9.51 -4.98
CA THR A 109 -6.53 8.81 -6.10
C THR A 109 -6.85 9.46 -7.43
#